data_AF-A0A350Y976-F1
#
_entry.id   AF-A0A350Y976-F1
#
_cell.length_a   1.000
_cell.length_b   1.000
_cell.length_c   1.000
_cell.angle_alpha   90.00
_cell.angle_beta   90.00
_cell.angle_gamma   90.00
#
_symmetry.space_group_name_H-M   'P 1'
#
loop_
_entity.id
_entity.type
_entity.pdbx_description
1 polymer ?
#
loop_
_entity_poly.entity_id
_entity_poly.type
_entity_poly.pdbx_seq_one_letter_code
_entity_poly.pdbx_strand_id
1 'polypeptide(L)'
;MLKKPRFKNCYRAEAVDDEGVFIFSERDSFLLSEERLYQLLIPLIDGNRTTDEIIDEMTLNLLPEKFSFQVAIEIGVKVHYALMEMEKKGYIVECNQELGTELTTFCETLNIHPQEANRRLQTTKVAVKTFGSVTSSAFISTLESLSVQVSDEADIAVVLTDSYLQEDLDTFNQQALETSRPWMLVKPVGTILWIGPIFYPGKTSCWECLAQRLRGNSPVEEFVRRRKDVAYPLKPSSYSLKSTNQTAVGMAATEVLKWILLEENKRLEGIIVTHDTFSLETQNHIVVKRPQCPRCGQEVFRNAKPQPVILGRRKKTFTIEGGHRCVLPQETLRKYQHHISPITGVVRGLEKLFMGSNELTHTYVARHHFATMFDDLNALRHNLGGRSAGKGRSDIQARVSGFCEAIERYSGVFQGDEIREKASYYKLGERGIHPNACMNFSAAQYENRQEWNASCEGWFQKVPEPFDEEREIDWTPVWSLSTEEFKYLPTA
;
A
#
# COMPACT_ATOMS: atom_id res chain seq x y z
N MET A 1 -7.26 -11.09 38.74
CA MET A 1 -6.87 -12.43 39.20
C MET A 1 -7.86 -13.44 38.67
N LEU A 2 -7.32 -14.35 37.88
CA LEU A 2 -8.03 -15.39 37.18
C LEU A 2 -8.64 -16.40 38.18
N LYS A 3 -9.80 -16.97 37.84
CA LYS A 3 -10.44 -18.02 38.63
C LYS A 3 -9.74 -19.34 38.40
N LYS A 4 -9.59 -19.76 37.14
CA LYS A 4 -8.89 -20.97 36.70
C LYS A 4 -7.82 -20.60 35.67
N PRO A 5 -6.61 -20.21 36.14
CA PRO A 5 -5.57 -19.78 35.22
C PRO A 5 -5.09 -20.96 34.37
N ARG A 6 -4.94 -20.71 33.06
CA ARG A 6 -4.20 -21.59 32.15
C ARG A 6 -3.05 -20.83 31.53
N PHE A 7 -2.00 -21.55 31.19
CA PHE A 7 -0.96 -21.02 30.31
C PHE A 7 -1.52 -20.76 28.90
N LYS A 8 -1.13 -19.65 28.26
CA LYS A 8 -1.50 -19.41 26.86
C LYS A 8 -0.92 -20.51 25.98
N ASN A 9 -1.72 -21.00 25.04
CA ASN A 9 -1.35 -22.06 24.11
C ASN A 9 -0.25 -21.62 23.12
N CYS A 10 -0.08 -20.32 22.89
CA CYS A 10 0.98 -19.80 22.02
C CYS A 10 2.39 -19.92 22.62
N TYR A 11 2.49 -20.18 23.92
CA TYR A 11 3.75 -20.32 24.62
C TYR A 11 4.02 -21.77 25.00
N ARG A 12 5.27 -22.18 24.85
CA ARG A 12 5.83 -23.38 25.45
C ARG A 12 6.70 -22.98 26.62
N ALA A 13 6.56 -23.70 27.73
CA ALA A 13 7.41 -23.54 28.90
C ALA A 13 8.29 -24.78 29.06
N GLU A 14 9.60 -24.58 29.24
CA GLU A 14 10.58 -25.65 29.48
C GLU A 14 11.50 -25.26 30.63
N ALA A 15 11.60 -26.16 31.61
CA ALA A 15 12.53 -26.00 32.73
C ALA A 15 13.91 -26.53 32.34
N VAL A 16 14.95 -25.79 32.72
CA VAL A 16 16.35 -26.20 32.61
C VAL A 16 16.96 -26.15 34.00
N ASP A 17 17.49 -27.29 34.44
CA ASP A 17 18.11 -27.45 35.75
C ASP A 17 19.22 -26.40 35.95
N ASP A 18 19.25 -25.77 37.13
CA ASP A 18 20.20 -24.74 37.57
C ASP A 18 20.15 -23.41 36.76
N GLU A 19 19.26 -23.27 35.77
CA GLU A 19 19.16 -22.09 34.92
C GLU A 19 17.80 -21.35 35.01
N GLY A 20 16.70 -22.08 35.20
CA GLY A 20 15.35 -21.50 35.34
C GLY A 20 14.32 -22.07 34.38
N VAL A 21 13.21 -21.34 34.18
CA VAL A 21 12.16 -21.74 33.23
C VAL A 21 12.10 -20.79 32.04
N PHE A 22 12.26 -21.34 30.84
CA PHE A 22 12.17 -20.62 29.58
C PHE A 22 10.74 -20.68 29.05
N ILE A 23 10.17 -19.52 28.77
CA ILE A 23 8.88 -19.37 28.08
C ILE A 23 9.17 -18.87 26.68
N PHE A 24 8.74 -19.58 25.65
CA PHE A 24 9.00 -19.17 24.28
C PHE A 24 7.84 -19.48 23.34
N SER A 25 7.76 -18.69 22.27
CA SER A 25 6.88 -18.86 21.13
C SER A 25 7.73 -18.72 19.86
N GLU A 26 7.09 -18.78 18.68
CA GLU A 26 7.76 -18.46 17.42
C GLU A 26 8.27 -17.00 17.37
N ARG A 27 7.71 -16.09 18.20
CA ARG A 27 7.97 -14.64 18.10
C ARG A 27 8.78 -14.06 19.24
N ASP A 28 8.70 -14.65 20.43
CA ASP A 28 9.25 -14.11 21.67
C ASP A 28 9.79 -15.22 22.57
N SER A 29 10.81 -14.91 23.37
CA SER A 29 11.34 -15.77 24.44
C SER A 29 11.66 -14.98 25.70
N PHE A 30 11.42 -15.61 26.85
CA PHE A 30 11.56 -15.02 28.18
C PHE A 30 12.15 -16.05 29.15
N LEU A 31 12.91 -15.58 30.13
CA LEU A 31 13.44 -16.40 31.23
C LEU A 31 12.77 -16.01 32.54
N LEU A 32 12.32 -17.02 33.30
CA LEU A 32 11.86 -16.89 34.67
C LEU A 32 12.95 -17.37 35.62
N SER A 33 13.59 -16.42 36.31
CA SER A 33 14.82 -16.65 37.09
C SER A 33 14.63 -17.35 38.45
N GLU A 34 13.40 -17.44 38.98
CA GLU A 34 13.14 -18.20 40.21
C GLU A 34 12.81 -19.67 39.89
N GLU A 35 13.84 -20.42 39.54
CA GLU A 35 13.77 -21.80 39.04
C GLU A 35 12.78 -22.68 39.81
N ARG A 36 13.02 -22.92 41.11
CA ARG A 36 12.22 -23.84 41.91
C ARG A 36 10.75 -23.42 42.05
N LEU A 37 10.46 -22.12 42.08
CA LEU A 37 9.09 -21.63 42.15
C LEU A 37 8.35 -21.92 40.85
N TYR A 38 8.93 -21.51 39.71
CA TYR A 38 8.26 -21.62 38.42
C TYR A 38 8.23 -23.05 37.86
N GLN A 39 9.24 -23.87 38.18
CA GLN A 39 9.24 -25.31 37.86
C GLN A 39 8.04 -26.04 38.45
N LEU A 40 7.70 -25.73 39.71
CA LEU A 40 6.54 -26.32 40.38
C LEU A 40 5.23 -25.66 39.97
N LEU A 41 5.24 -24.34 39.73
CA LEU A 41 4.03 -23.58 39.43
C LEU A 41 3.47 -23.89 38.04
N ILE A 42 4.30 -23.92 37.01
CA ILE A 42 3.86 -24.01 35.61
C ILE A 42 2.99 -25.25 35.31
N PRO A 43 3.34 -26.47 35.77
CA PRO A 43 2.50 -27.65 35.58
C PRO A 43 1.10 -27.55 36.22
N LEU A 44 0.93 -26.68 37.23
CA LEU A 44 -0.34 -26.48 37.92
C LEU A 44 -1.26 -25.47 37.21
N ILE A 45 -0.72 -24.66 36.31
CA ILE A 45 -1.45 -23.65 35.52
C ILE A 45 -2.02 -24.30 34.24
N ASP A 46 -2.80 -25.37 34.43
CA ASP A 46 -3.37 -26.20 33.37
C ASP A 46 -4.82 -25.82 33.01
N GLY A 47 -5.40 -24.84 33.71
CA GLY A 47 -6.79 -24.41 33.55
C GLY A 47 -7.83 -25.30 34.24
N ASN A 48 -7.42 -26.36 34.94
CA ASN A 48 -8.34 -27.25 35.67
C ASN A 48 -8.51 -26.82 37.13
N ARG A 49 -7.45 -26.25 37.72
CA ARG A 49 -7.38 -25.77 39.10
C ARG A 49 -7.75 -24.29 39.22
N THR A 50 -8.30 -23.94 40.37
CA THR A 50 -8.51 -22.55 40.77
C THR A 50 -7.22 -21.93 41.32
N THR A 51 -7.16 -20.60 41.33
CA THR A 51 -6.00 -19.90 41.92
C THR A 51 -5.76 -20.28 43.38
N ASP A 52 -6.80 -20.47 44.18
CA ASP A 52 -6.68 -20.89 45.58
C ASP A 52 -6.14 -22.33 45.68
N GLU A 53 -6.65 -23.26 44.87
CA GLU A 53 -6.14 -24.64 44.79
C GLU A 53 -4.66 -24.70 44.39
N ILE A 54 -4.23 -23.84 43.45
CA ILE A 54 -2.81 -23.73 43.05
C ILE A 54 -1.96 -23.21 44.20
N ILE A 55 -2.43 -22.19 44.93
CA ILE A 55 -1.71 -21.62 46.08
C ILE A 55 -1.56 -22.67 47.18
N ASP A 56 -2.62 -23.42 47.49
CA ASP A 56 -2.60 -24.46 48.51
C ASP A 56 -1.64 -25.60 48.13
N GLU A 57 -1.72 -26.11 46.89
CA GLU A 57 -0.86 -27.18 46.39
C GLU A 57 0.62 -26.75 46.33
N MET A 58 0.90 -25.52 45.88
CA MET A 58 2.25 -24.95 45.89
C MET A 58 2.80 -24.78 47.29
N THR A 59 1.96 -24.30 48.23
CA THR A 59 2.36 -24.10 49.62
C THR A 59 2.78 -25.44 50.22
N LEU A 60 1.99 -26.50 50.04
CA LEU A 60 2.33 -27.84 50.53
C LEU A 60 3.66 -28.37 49.96
N ASN A 61 3.94 -28.15 48.68
CA ASN A 61 5.16 -28.64 48.01
C ASN A 61 6.43 -27.84 48.35
N LEU A 62 6.28 -26.57 48.73
CA LEU A 62 7.40 -25.67 49.06
C LEU A 62 7.70 -25.62 50.57
N LEU A 63 6.81 -26.15 51.41
CA LEU A 63 6.99 -26.13 52.86
C LEU A 63 8.08 -27.11 53.33
N PRO A 64 9.00 -26.68 54.22
CA PRO A 64 9.94 -27.58 54.86
C PRO A 64 9.25 -28.47 55.92
N GLU A 65 9.81 -29.64 56.24
CA GLU A 65 9.25 -30.61 57.21
C GLU A 65 8.92 -30.02 58.60
N LYS A 66 9.62 -28.95 58.98
CA LYS A 66 9.28 -28.11 60.14
C LYS A 66 9.07 -26.68 59.66
N PHE A 67 7.84 -26.20 59.77
CA PHE A 67 7.48 -24.84 59.40
C PHE A 67 6.63 -24.17 60.48
N SER A 68 6.67 -22.84 60.51
CA SER A 68 5.74 -22.04 61.29
C SER A 68 4.59 -21.58 60.39
N PHE A 69 3.44 -21.26 60.98
CA PHE A 69 2.30 -20.71 60.24
C PHE A 69 2.67 -19.46 59.41
N GLN A 70 3.63 -18.67 59.89
CA GLN A 70 4.16 -17.49 59.21
C GLN A 70 4.82 -17.83 57.86
N VAL A 71 5.60 -18.92 57.80
CA VAL A 71 6.29 -19.35 56.57
C VAL A 71 5.30 -19.79 55.49
N ALA A 72 4.20 -20.45 55.89
CA ALA A 72 3.15 -20.84 54.95
C ALA A 72 2.46 -19.63 54.30
N ILE A 73 2.19 -18.57 55.09
CA ILE A 73 1.62 -17.32 54.58
C ILE A 73 2.57 -16.66 53.57
N GLU A 74 3.87 -16.57 53.90
CA GLU A 74 4.87 -15.94 53.01
C GLU A 74 4.98 -16.66 51.66
N ILE A 75 4.95 -18.00 51.65
CA ILE A 75 4.94 -18.79 50.42
C ILE A 75 3.66 -18.53 49.61
N GLY A 76 2.49 -18.56 50.26
CA GLY A 76 1.22 -18.31 49.59
C GLY A 76 1.17 -16.92 48.94
N VAL A 77 1.64 -15.88 49.63
CA VAL A 77 1.75 -14.51 49.09
C VAL A 77 2.71 -14.47 47.91
N LYS A 78 3.83 -15.20 47.96
CA LYS A 78 4.80 -15.27 46.88
C LYS A 78 4.22 -15.94 45.62
N VAL A 79 3.51 -17.06 45.77
CA VAL A 79 2.83 -17.75 44.67
C VAL A 79 1.73 -16.86 44.07
N HIS A 80 0.94 -16.20 44.91
CA HIS A 80 -0.07 -15.25 44.49
C HIS A 80 0.53 -14.09 43.68
N TYR A 81 1.65 -13.52 44.14
CA TYR A 81 2.38 -12.48 43.42
C TYR A 81 2.93 -12.98 42.07
N ALA A 82 3.45 -14.21 42.02
CA ALA A 82 3.93 -14.82 40.78
C ALA A 82 2.80 -14.99 39.75
N LEU A 83 1.64 -15.50 40.15
CA LEU A 83 0.46 -15.60 39.29
C LEU A 83 0.01 -14.22 38.79
N MET A 84 -0.04 -13.21 39.68
CA MET A 84 -0.38 -11.83 39.32
C MET A 84 0.61 -11.25 38.31
N GLU A 85 1.92 -11.46 38.48
CA GLU A 85 2.94 -11.00 37.53
C GLU A 85 2.86 -11.74 36.20
N MET A 86 2.54 -13.05 36.19
CA MET A 86 2.32 -13.81 34.95
C MET A 86 1.06 -13.34 34.22
N GLU A 87 -0.02 -13.02 34.93
CA GLU A 87 -1.25 -12.42 34.36
C GLU A 87 -0.93 -11.05 33.75
N LYS A 88 -0.22 -10.20 34.50
CA LYS A 88 0.17 -8.84 34.07
C LYS A 88 1.11 -8.85 32.87
N LYS A 89 2.05 -9.80 32.81
CA LYS A 89 2.93 -10.02 31.65
C LYS A 89 2.23 -10.75 30.50
N GLY A 90 1.00 -11.24 30.72
CA GLY A 90 0.18 -11.85 29.69
C GLY A 90 0.59 -13.27 29.31
N TYR A 91 1.22 -14.03 30.21
CA TYR A 91 1.60 -15.44 29.98
C TYR A 91 0.45 -16.41 30.26
N ILE A 92 -0.44 -16.03 31.17
CA ILE A 92 -1.59 -16.83 31.60
C ILE A 92 -2.89 -16.09 31.32
N VAL A 93 -3.95 -16.85 31.10
CA VAL A 93 -5.30 -16.36 30.79
C VAL A 93 -6.34 -17.22 31.51
N GLU A 94 -7.57 -16.73 31.60
CA GLU A 94 -8.69 -17.53 32.10
C GLU A 94 -8.97 -18.70 31.16
N CYS A 95 -9.22 -19.88 31.72
CA CYS A 95 -9.62 -21.05 30.94
C CYS A 95 -11.09 -20.93 30.49
N ASN A 96 -11.31 -20.60 29.20
CA ASN A 96 -12.63 -20.61 28.56
C ASN A 96 -12.58 -21.43 27.25
N GLN A 97 -13.52 -22.37 27.08
CA GLN A 97 -13.62 -23.25 25.90
C GLN A 97 -14.60 -22.72 24.84
N GLU A 98 -14.43 -21.48 24.40
CA GLU A 98 -15.36 -20.88 23.42
C GLU A 98 -14.90 -21.06 21.96
N LEU A 99 -13.60 -21.23 21.72
CA LEU A 99 -12.99 -21.38 20.41
C LEU A 99 -12.17 -22.66 20.33
N GLY A 100 -11.96 -23.17 19.12
CA GLY A 100 -10.99 -24.25 18.88
C GLY A 100 -9.57 -23.85 19.29
N THR A 101 -8.72 -24.85 19.56
CA THR A 101 -7.37 -24.65 20.07
C THR A 101 -6.53 -23.77 19.14
N GLU A 102 -6.57 -24.01 17.83
CA GLU A 102 -5.77 -23.28 16.84
C GLU A 102 -6.16 -21.80 16.76
N LEU A 103 -7.46 -21.49 16.73
CA LEU A 103 -7.95 -20.11 16.72
C LEU A 103 -7.64 -19.40 18.04
N THR A 104 -7.73 -20.11 19.17
CA THR A 104 -7.35 -19.57 20.49
C THR A 104 -5.88 -19.19 20.50
N THR A 105 -4.99 -20.08 20.06
CA THR A 105 -3.54 -19.82 19.94
C THR A 105 -3.24 -18.64 19.02
N PHE A 106 -3.95 -18.53 17.90
CA PHE A 106 -3.80 -17.40 16.98
C PHE A 106 -4.23 -16.07 17.62
N CYS A 107 -5.37 -16.04 18.32
CA CYS A 107 -5.85 -14.86 19.03
C CYS A 107 -4.88 -14.42 20.13
N GLU A 108 -4.36 -15.37 20.90
CA GLU A 108 -3.36 -15.11 21.94
C GLU A 108 -2.08 -14.49 21.37
N THR A 109 -1.64 -14.96 20.20
CA THR A 109 -0.49 -14.39 19.47
C THR A 109 -0.74 -12.95 19.02
N LEU A 110 -1.99 -12.61 18.71
CA LEU A 110 -2.43 -11.25 18.41
C LEU A 110 -2.71 -10.40 19.66
N ASN A 111 -2.53 -10.97 20.87
CA ASN A 111 -2.89 -10.36 22.15
C ASN A 111 -4.38 -9.99 22.26
N ILE A 112 -5.24 -10.85 21.73
CA ILE A 112 -6.70 -10.70 21.79
C ILE A 112 -7.27 -11.76 22.74
N HIS A 113 -8.19 -11.35 23.60
CA HIS A 113 -8.86 -12.25 24.54
C HIS A 113 -9.82 -13.18 23.78
N PRO A 114 -9.79 -14.52 23.98
CA PRO A 114 -10.59 -15.47 23.19
C PRO A 114 -12.10 -15.21 23.17
N GLN A 115 -12.67 -14.76 24.29
CA GLN A 115 -14.08 -14.40 24.44
C GLN A 115 -14.45 -13.22 23.55
N GLU A 116 -13.57 -12.22 23.49
CA GLU A 116 -13.77 -11.04 22.64
C GLU A 116 -13.60 -11.40 21.17
N ALA A 117 -12.63 -12.28 20.84
CA ALA A 117 -12.48 -12.84 19.50
C ALA A 117 -13.73 -13.60 19.05
N ASN A 118 -14.26 -14.48 19.90
CA ASN A 118 -15.49 -15.23 19.63
C ASN A 118 -16.67 -14.28 19.42
N ARG A 119 -16.86 -13.29 20.31
CA ARG A 119 -17.89 -12.27 20.18
C ARG A 119 -17.80 -11.57 18.81
N ARG A 120 -16.61 -11.09 18.42
CA ARG A 120 -16.39 -10.43 17.12
C ARG A 120 -16.71 -11.33 15.95
N LEU A 121 -16.30 -12.61 15.99
CA LEU A 121 -16.61 -13.59 14.95
C LEU A 121 -18.11 -13.88 14.83
N GLN A 122 -18.85 -13.88 15.94
CA GLN A 122 -20.30 -14.10 15.92
C GLN A 122 -21.12 -12.88 15.50
N THR A 123 -20.60 -11.67 15.69
CA THR A 123 -21.33 -10.43 15.35
C THR A 123 -20.97 -9.86 13.98
N THR A 124 -19.78 -10.17 13.47
CA THR A 124 -19.26 -9.57 12.23
C THR A 124 -19.53 -10.49 11.04
N LYS A 125 -20.21 -9.97 10.03
CA LYS A 125 -20.54 -10.68 8.81
C LYS A 125 -19.67 -10.22 7.65
N VAL A 126 -19.34 -11.15 6.75
CA VAL A 126 -18.54 -10.90 5.55
C VAL A 126 -19.32 -11.26 4.29
N ALA A 127 -19.45 -10.31 3.36
CA ALA A 127 -20.01 -10.58 2.04
C ALA A 127 -18.90 -10.99 1.08
N VAL A 128 -19.13 -12.01 0.26
CA VAL A 128 -18.18 -12.42 -0.79
C VAL A 128 -18.80 -12.15 -2.15
N LYS A 129 -18.12 -11.35 -2.99
CA LYS A 129 -18.54 -11.05 -4.36
C LYS A 129 -17.42 -11.39 -5.34
N THR A 130 -17.78 -11.69 -6.58
CA THR A 130 -16.82 -12.06 -7.63
C THR A 130 -17.04 -11.23 -8.89
N PHE A 131 -15.96 -10.77 -9.52
CA PHE A 131 -15.98 -10.13 -10.83
C PHE A 131 -14.98 -10.79 -11.78
N GLY A 132 -15.35 -10.99 -13.03
CA GLY A 132 -14.56 -11.75 -14.00
C GLY A 132 -14.76 -13.26 -13.85
N SER A 133 -13.75 -14.08 -14.16
CA SER A 133 -13.89 -15.53 -14.22
C SER A 133 -13.47 -16.28 -12.93
N VAL A 134 -13.52 -15.60 -11.78
CA VAL A 134 -13.10 -16.18 -10.48
C VAL A 134 -14.30 -16.73 -9.73
N THR A 135 -14.12 -17.87 -9.04
CA THR A 135 -15.12 -18.50 -8.19
C THR A 135 -14.91 -18.18 -6.71
N SER A 136 -15.99 -18.16 -5.93
CA SER A 136 -15.97 -17.84 -4.49
C SER A 136 -15.97 -19.06 -3.56
N SER A 137 -16.33 -20.26 -4.06
CA SER A 137 -16.60 -21.43 -3.21
C SER A 137 -15.44 -21.82 -2.29
N ALA A 138 -14.21 -21.86 -2.81
CA ALA A 138 -13.02 -22.18 -2.02
C ALA A 138 -12.75 -21.11 -0.94
N PHE A 139 -13.00 -19.85 -1.26
CA PHE A 139 -12.81 -18.74 -0.32
C PHE A 139 -13.85 -18.75 0.81
N ILE A 140 -15.13 -18.96 0.47
CA ILE A 140 -16.22 -19.10 1.43
C ILE A 140 -15.95 -20.27 2.38
N SER A 141 -15.63 -21.45 1.85
CA SER A 141 -15.29 -22.63 2.67
C SER A 141 -14.11 -22.37 3.60
N THR A 142 -13.11 -21.59 3.15
CA THR A 142 -11.96 -21.22 4.00
C THR A 142 -12.39 -20.27 5.12
N LEU A 143 -13.21 -19.25 4.82
CA LEU A 143 -13.76 -18.34 5.85
C LEU A 143 -14.59 -19.10 6.90
N GLU A 144 -15.46 -20.01 6.46
CA GLU A 144 -16.29 -20.83 7.35
C GLU A 144 -15.43 -21.73 8.24
N SER A 145 -14.34 -22.29 7.72
CA SER A 145 -13.40 -23.08 8.52
C SER A 145 -12.70 -22.26 9.62
N LEU A 146 -12.65 -20.93 9.47
CA LEU A 146 -12.16 -19.97 10.46
C LEU A 146 -13.28 -19.40 11.35
N SER A 147 -14.48 -20.00 11.32
CA SER A 147 -15.68 -19.53 12.05
C SER A 147 -16.14 -18.11 11.68
N VAL A 148 -15.80 -17.64 10.47
CA VAL A 148 -16.28 -16.36 9.95
C VAL A 148 -17.66 -16.53 9.32
N GLN A 149 -18.61 -15.67 9.69
CA GLN A 149 -19.96 -15.70 9.14
C GLN A 149 -20.02 -15.04 7.75
N VAL A 150 -20.49 -15.77 6.74
CA VAL A 150 -20.68 -15.25 5.38
C VAL A 150 -22.15 -14.91 5.13
N SER A 151 -22.44 -13.70 4.67
CA SER A 151 -23.79 -13.23 4.37
C SER A 151 -23.78 -12.11 3.32
N ASP A 152 -24.87 -11.92 2.58
CA ASP A 152 -24.99 -10.82 1.61
C ASP A 152 -25.06 -9.44 2.28
N GLU A 153 -25.72 -9.36 3.44
CA GLU A 153 -25.72 -8.19 4.31
C GLU A 153 -24.60 -8.33 5.35
N ALA A 154 -23.57 -7.49 5.22
CA ALA A 154 -22.30 -7.67 5.89
C ALA A 154 -21.61 -6.35 6.24
N ASP A 155 -20.79 -6.38 7.28
CA ASP A 155 -19.98 -5.26 7.76
C ASP A 155 -18.82 -4.93 6.82
N ILE A 156 -18.29 -5.95 6.14
CA ILE A 156 -17.25 -5.84 5.11
C ILE A 156 -17.58 -6.73 3.92
N ALA A 157 -17.26 -6.25 2.71
CA ALA A 157 -17.28 -7.07 1.51
C ALA A 157 -15.86 -7.49 1.10
N VAL A 158 -15.70 -8.73 0.64
CA VAL A 158 -14.49 -9.22 0.00
C VAL A 158 -14.81 -9.51 -1.46
N VAL A 159 -14.09 -8.82 -2.34
CA VAL A 159 -14.27 -8.89 -3.78
C VAL A 159 -13.12 -9.68 -4.38
N LEU A 160 -13.44 -10.84 -4.95
CA LEU A 160 -12.49 -11.66 -5.70
C LEU A 160 -12.58 -11.31 -7.18
N THR A 161 -11.43 -11.12 -7.83
CA THR A 161 -11.39 -10.81 -9.26
C THR A 161 -10.19 -11.39 -9.96
N ASP A 162 -10.26 -11.53 -11.29
CA ASP A 162 -9.12 -11.88 -12.13
C ASP A 162 -8.31 -10.64 -12.58
N SER A 163 -8.86 -9.43 -12.41
CA SER A 163 -8.20 -8.17 -12.74
C SER A 163 -8.71 -7.02 -11.87
N TYR A 164 -7.81 -6.20 -11.35
CA TYR A 164 -8.19 -5.02 -10.56
C TYR A 164 -8.78 -3.88 -11.40
N LEU A 165 -8.94 -4.09 -12.71
CA LEU A 165 -9.49 -3.14 -13.65
C LEU A 165 -10.78 -3.66 -14.33
N GLN A 166 -11.46 -4.65 -13.73
CA GLN A 166 -12.80 -5.04 -14.16
C GLN A 166 -13.75 -3.83 -14.16
N GLU A 167 -14.58 -3.69 -15.20
CA GLU A 167 -15.46 -2.54 -15.39
C GLU A 167 -16.49 -2.39 -14.27
N ASP A 168 -17.06 -3.51 -13.81
CA ASP A 168 -18.06 -3.54 -12.73
C ASP A 168 -17.52 -3.08 -11.36
N LEU A 169 -16.20 -3.01 -11.19
CA LEU A 169 -15.59 -2.53 -9.94
C LEU A 169 -15.85 -1.05 -9.71
N ASP A 170 -16.01 -0.22 -10.75
CA ASP A 170 -16.35 1.19 -10.57
C ASP A 170 -17.76 1.36 -9.98
N THR A 171 -18.71 0.57 -10.48
CA THR A 171 -20.10 0.55 -9.97
C THR A 171 -20.12 0.07 -8.52
N PHE A 172 -19.40 -1.02 -8.22
CA PHE A 172 -19.29 -1.51 -6.84
C PHE A 172 -18.64 -0.49 -5.91
N ASN A 173 -17.58 0.18 -6.37
CA ASN A 173 -16.90 1.23 -5.62
C ASN A 173 -17.83 2.42 -5.32
N GLN A 174 -18.66 2.84 -6.27
CA GLN A 174 -19.64 3.91 -6.04
C GLN A 174 -20.65 3.53 -4.96
N GLN A 175 -21.22 2.32 -5.03
CA GLN A 175 -22.12 1.81 -4.01
C GLN A 175 -21.46 1.72 -2.62
N ALA A 176 -20.20 1.26 -2.56
CA ALA A 176 -19.45 1.19 -1.32
C ALA A 176 -19.17 2.59 -0.72
N LEU A 177 -18.92 3.60 -1.56
CA LEU A 177 -18.77 4.99 -1.12
C LEU A 177 -20.08 5.55 -0.57
N GLU A 178 -21.20 5.32 -1.25
CA GLU A 178 -22.54 5.78 -0.83
C GLU A 178 -22.98 5.14 0.49
N THR A 179 -22.75 3.84 0.64
CA THR A 179 -23.11 3.07 1.85
C THR A 179 -22.06 3.18 2.96
N SER A 180 -20.93 3.85 2.71
CA SER A 180 -19.76 3.89 3.61
C SER A 180 -19.26 2.51 4.05
N ARG A 181 -19.50 1.47 3.25
CA ARG A 181 -19.14 0.08 3.57
C ARG A 181 -17.69 -0.21 3.21
N PRO A 182 -16.84 -0.68 4.15
CA PRO A 182 -15.49 -1.14 3.85
C PRO A 182 -15.51 -2.37 2.94
N TRP A 183 -14.49 -2.50 2.10
CA TRP A 183 -14.33 -3.70 1.29
C TRP A 183 -12.88 -4.00 0.91
N MET A 184 -12.56 -5.28 0.79
CA MET A 184 -11.23 -5.78 0.41
C MET A 184 -11.26 -6.31 -1.03
N LEU A 185 -10.24 -5.98 -1.82
CA LEU A 185 -10.07 -6.53 -3.17
C LEU A 185 -8.99 -7.62 -3.18
N VAL A 186 -9.19 -8.71 -3.92
CA VAL A 186 -8.27 -9.85 -4.00
C VAL A 186 -8.22 -10.39 -5.42
N LYS A 187 -7.00 -10.65 -5.92
CA LYS A 187 -6.77 -11.36 -7.18
C LYS A 187 -6.12 -12.71 -6.88
N PRO A 188 -6.91 -13.79 -6.71
CA PRO A 188 -6.39 -15.10 -6.31
C PRO A 188 -5.93 -15.96 -7.49
N VAL A 189 -5.73 -15.36 -8.67
CA VAL A 189 -5.39 -16.05 -9.92
C VAL A 189 -4.18 -15.42 -10.61
N GLY A 190 -3.52 -16.22 -11.44
CA GLY A 190 -2.27 -15.87 -12.13
C GLY A 190 -1.03 -16.21 -11.30
N THR A 191 0.13 -15.82 -11.80
CA THR A 191 1.44 -16.08 -11.16
C THR A 191 1.82 -15.05 -10.10
N ILE A 192 1.14 -13.91 -10.08
CA ILE A 192 1.30 -12.87 -9.06
C ILE A 192 -0.06 -12.69 -8.38
N LEU A 193 -0.14 -13.08 -7.12
CA LEU A 193 -1.34 -13.02 -6.28
C LEU A 193 -1.43 -11.63 -5.65
N TRP A 194 -2.60 -11.02 -5.62
CA TRP A 194 -2.78 -9.67 -5.07
C TRP A 194 -3.80 -9.71 -3.93
N ILE A 195 -3.42 -9.16 -2.78
CA ILE A 195 -4.25 -9.10 -1.58
C ILE A 195 -4.36 -7.65 -1.14
N GLY A 196 -5.60 -7.18 -0.99
CA GLY A 196 -5.88 -5.79 -0.68
C GLY A 196 -5.93 -4.88 -1.92
N PRO A 197 -6.13 -3.57 -1.71
CA PRO A 197 -6.24 -2.95 -0.40
C PRO A 197 -7.59 -3.25 0.23
N ILE A 198 -7.68 -2.98 1.53
CA ILE A 198 -8.96 -2.72 2.17
C ILE A 198 -9.25 -1.23 1.97
N PHE A 199 -10.34 -0.96 1.25
CA PHE A 199 -10.87 0.37 1.04
C PHE A 199 -11.81 0.71 2.20
N TYR A 200 -11.51 1.79 2.91
CA TYR A 200 -12.38 2.41 3.90
C TYR A 200 -12.89 3.74 3.32
N PRO A 201 -14.15 3.81 2.86
CA PRO A 201 -14.77 5.04 2.39
C PRO A 201 -14.51 6.22 3.34
N GLY A 202 -14.16 7.38 2.79
CA GLY A 202 -13.82 8.58 3.57
C GLY A 202 -12.40 8.58 4.18
N LYS A 203 -11.83 7.42 4.51
CA LYS A 203 -10.49 7.29 5.11
C LYS A 203 -9.40 7.07 4.05
N THR A 204 -9.41 5.95 3.35
CA THR A 204 -8.37 5.56 2.39
C THR A 204 -8.61 6.13 0.98
N SER A 205 -7.77 5.73 0.03
CA SER A 205 -8.09 5.76 -1.40
C SER A 205 -9.36 4.97 -1.70
N CYS A 206 -10.03 5.28 -2.81
CA CYS A 206 -11.08 4.43 -3.40
C CYS A 206 -10.50 3.63 -4.57
N TRP A 207 -11.31 2.76 -5.18
CA TRP A 207 -10.87 1.99 -6.34
C TRP A 207 -10.44 2.87 -7.52
N GLU A 208 -11.11 3.99 -7.81
CA GLU A 208 -10.70 4.85 -8.94
C GLU A 208 -9.35 5.56 -8.69
N CYS A 209 -8.94 5.74 -7.42
CA CYS A 209 -7.57 6.17 -7.13
C CYS A 209 -6.54 5.12 -7.55
N LEU A 210 -6.85 3.84 -7.30
CA LEU A 210 -6.02 2.71 -7.71
C LEU A 210 -6.07 2.51 -9.23
N ALA A 211 -7.26 2.47 -9.82
CA ALA A 211 -7.48 2.19 -11.22
C ALA A 211 -6.74 3.17 -12.13
N GLN A 212 -6.72 4.47 -11.79
CA GLN A 212 -5.94 5.47 -12.53
C GLN A 212 -4.44 5.10 -12.59
N ARG A 213 -3.86 4.62 -11.49
CA ARG A 213 -2.45 4.21 -11.43
C ARG A 213 -2.19 2.93 -12.20
N LEU A 214 -3.09 1.95 -12.07
CA LEU A 214 -2.96 0.69 -12.80
C LEU A 214 -3.04 0.90 -14.32
N ARG A 215 -4.00 1.71 -14.80
CA ARG A 215 -4.10 2.07 -16.23
C ARG A 215 -2.80 2.72 -16.73
N GLY A 216 -2.22 3.63 -15.95
CA GLY A 216 -0.92 4.27 -16.27
C GLY A 216 0.28 3.30 -16.24
N ASN A 217 0.20 2.22 -15.49
CA ASN A 217 1.26 1.21 -15.36
C ASN A 217 1.12 0.02 -16.32
N SER A 218 0.06 -0.02 -17.14
CA SER A 218 -0.21 -1.05 -18.16
C SER A 218 -0.16 -0.49 -19.58
N PRO A 219 1.00 0.05 -20.03
CA PRO A 219 1.09 0.80 -21.29
C PRO A 219 0.96 -0.07 -22.53
N VAL A 220 1.34 -1.34 -22.44
CA VAL A 220 1.24 -2.28 -23.57
C VAL A 220 -0.22 -2.66 -23.78
N GLU A 221 -0.92 -2.98 -22.69
CA GLU A 221 -2.34 -3.28 -22.70
C GLU A 221 -3.13 -2.09 -23.23
N GLU A 222 -2.83 -0.89 -22.75
CA GLU A 222 -3.48 0.33 -23.20
C GLU A 222 -3.21 0.63 -24.68
N PHE A 223 -1.97 0.43 -25.16
CA PHE A 223 -1.64 0.57 -26.59
C PHE A 223 -2.42 -0.42 -27.46
N VAL A 224 -2.49 -1.70 -27.07
CA VAL A 224 -3.23 -2.73 -27.81
C VAL A 224 -4.72 -2.43 -27.81
N ARG A 225 -5.28 -2.00 -26.67
CA ARG A 225 -6.68 -1.61 -26.52
C ARG A 225 -7.07 -0.54 -27.54
N ARG A 226 -6.30 0.56 -27.61
CA ARG A 226 -6.54 1.67 -28.55
C ARG A 226 -6.45 1.24 -30.02
N ARG A 227 -5.55 0.32 -30.35
CA ARG A 227 -5.33 -0.13 -31.73
C ARG A 227 -6.36 -1.14 -32.23
N LYS A 228 -6.91 -1.96 -31.33
CA LYS A 228 -7.84 -3.05 -31.69
C LYS A 228 -9.30 -2.77 -31.35
N ASP A 229 -9.59 -1.64 -30.69
CA ASP A 229 -10.92 -1.29 -30.19
C ASP A 229 -11.60 -2.44 -29.43
N VAL A 230 -10.80 -3.08 -28.58
CA VAL A 230 -11.21 -4.24 -27.76
C VAL A 230 -11.55 -3.78 -26.35
N ALA A 231 -12.54 -4.45 -25.74
CA ALA A 231 -12.94 -4.20 -24.37
C ALA A 231 -11.78 -4.43 -23.37
N TYR A 232 -11.79 -3.67 -22.28
CA TYR A 232 -10.78 -3.70 -21.22
C TYR A 232 -11.34 -4.41 -19.98
N PRO A 233 -10.53 -5.10 -19.15
CA PRO A 233 -9.09 -5.31 -19.24
C PRO A 233 -8.70 -6.35 -20.29
N LEU A 234 -7.60 -6.09 -21.01
CA LEU A 234 -6.93 -7.14 -21.80
C LEU A 234 -6.37 -8.18 -20.84
N LYS A 235 -6.97 -9.38 -20.86
CA LYS A 235 -6.58 -10.46 -19.96
C LYS A 235 -5.35 -11.16 -20.53
N PRO A 236 -4.21 -11.21 -19.81
CA PRO A 236 -3.19 -12.21 -20.12
C PRO A 236 -3.80 -13.61 -19.94
N SER A 237 -3.20 -14.62 -20.56
CA SER A 237 -3.54 -16.02 -20.27
C SER A 237 -3.23 -16.31 -18.80
N SER A 238 -4.26 -16.22 -17.96
CA SER A 238 -4.13 -16.46 -16.53
C SER A 238 -4.16 -17.97 -16.28
N TYR A 239 -2.98 -18.55 -16.14
CA TYR A 239 -2.84 -19.90 -15.59
C TYR A 239 -2.88 -19.79 -14.05
N SER A 240 -3.75 -20.56 -13.42
CA SER A 240 -3.74 -20.73 -11.97
C SER A 240 -3.67 -22.21 -11.66
N LEU A 241 -2.66 -22.61 -10.90
CA LEU A 241 -2.65 -23.91 -10.28
C LEU A 241 -3.63 -23.90 -9.11
N LYS A 242 -4.16 -25.07 -8.74
CA LYS A 242 -5.01 -25.20 -7.54
C LYS A 242 -4.24 -24.77 -6.29
N SER A 243 -2.96 -25.14 -6.21
CA SER A 243 -2.08 -24.77 -5.10
C SER A 243 -1.90 -23.26 -4.97
N THR A 244 -1.59 -22.56 -6.07
CA THR A 244 -1.40 -21.10 -6.03
C THR A 244 -2.68 -20.35 -5.68
N ASN A 245 -3.83 -20.83 -6.16
CA ASN A 245 -5.13 -20.28 -5.79
C ASN A 245 -5.44 -20.49 -4.30
N GLN A 246 -5.21 -21.70 -3.78
CA GLN A 246 -5.38 -22.01 -2.36
C GLN A 246 -4.47 -21.15 -1.48
N THR A 247 -3.23 -20.90 -1.89
CA THR A 247 -2.32 -19.95 -1.21
C THR A 247 -2.94 -18.55 -1.13
N ALA A 248 -3.42 -18.00 -2.25
CA ALA A 248 -4.05 -16.68 -2.24
C ALA A 248 -5.30 -16.63 -1.34
N VAL A 249 -6.15 -17.65 -1.44
CA VAL A 249 -7.38 -17.78 -0.65
C VAL A 249 -7.07 -17.85 0.83
N GLY A 250 -6.12 -18.69 1.24
CA GLY A 250 -5.71 -18.84 2.65
C GLY A 250 -5.09 -17.56 3.21
N MET A 251 -4.21 -16.91 2.46
CA MET A 251 -3.63 -15.61 2.84
C MET A 251 -4.72 -14.55 3.00
N ALA A 252 -5.61 -14.39 2.01
CA ALA A 252 -6.69 -13.41 2.06
C ALA A 252 -7.68 -13.69 3.20
N ALA A 253 -8.05 -14.95 3.45
CA ALA A 253 -8.94 -15.33 4.54
C ALA A 253 -8.32 -15.01 5.91
N THR A 254 -7.00 -15.20 6.06
CA THR A 254 -6.26 -14.81 7.26
C THR A 254 -6.29 -13.29 7.48
N GLU A 255 -6.20 -12.49 6.41
CA GLU A 255 -6.29 -11.03 6.50
C GLU A 255 -7.71 -10.54 6.86
N VAL A 256 -8.75 -11.23 6.39
CA VAL A 256 -10.14 -11.00 6.82
C VAL A 256 -10.33 -11.36 8.29
N LEU A 257 -9.83 -12.52 8.71
CA LEU A 257 -9.87 -12.93 10.12
C LEU A 257 -9.19 -11.88 11.00
N LYS A 258 -7.99 -11.43 10.64
CA LYS A 258 -7.29 -10.36 11.37
C LYS A 258 -8.09 -9.06 11.40
N TRP A 259 -8.76 -8.70 10.30
CA TRP A 259 -9.61 -7.52 10.26
C TRP A 259 -10.78 -7.61 11.25
N ILE A 260 -11.45 -8.77 11.33
CA ILE A 260 -12.55 -9.00 12.29
C ILE A 260 -12.00 -8.97 13.72
N LEU A 261 -10.90 -9.68 13.96
CA LEU A 261 -10.33 -9.84 15.29
C LEU A 261 -9.74 -8.53 15.83
N LEU A 262 -9.08 -7.72 15.01
CA LEU A 262 -8.46 -6.45 15.41
C LEU A 262 -9.36 -5.23 15.19
N GLU A 263 -10.52 -5.39 14.54
CA GLU A 263 -11.43 -4.31 14.05
C GLU A 263 -10.78 -3.35 13.03
N GLU A 264 -9.53 -3.61 12.67
CA GLU A 264 -8.77 -2.90 11.66
C GLU A 264 -7.75 -3.84 11.00
N ASN A 265 -7.23 -3.45 9.85
CA ASN A 265 -6.07 -4.11 9.27
C ASN A 265 -5.13 -3.07 8.65
N LYS A 266 -4.19 -2.60 9.48
CA LYS A 266 -3.19 -1.59 9.11
C LYS A 266 -2.25 -2.03 7.99
N ARG A 267 -2.14 -3.34 7.73
CA ARG A 267 -1.25 -3.89 6.68
C ARG A 267 -1.87 -3.84 5.29
N LEU A 268 -3.20 -3.84 5.20
CA LEU A 268 -3.94 -3.72 3.94
C LEU A 268 -4.70 -2.40 3.79
N GLU A 269 -4.74 -1.56 4.82
CA GLU A 269 -5.33 -0.23 4.73
C GLU A 269 -4.57 0.63 3.71
N GLY A 270 -5.16 0.80 2.52
CA GLY A 270 -4.51 1.52 1.41
C GLY A 270 -3.23 0.85 0.90
N ILE A 271 -3.04 -0.45 1.12
CA ILE A 271 -1.85 -1.21 0.69
C ILE A 271 -2.28 -2.47 -0.05
N ILE A 272 -1.66 -2.72 -1.20
CA ILE A 272 -1.72 -3.99 -1.92
C ILE A 272 -0.48 -4.80 -1.57
N VAL A 273 -0.67 -6.04 -1.15
CA VAL A 273 0.39 -7.02 -1.01
C VAL A 273 0.37 -7.91 -2.24
N THR A 274 1.50 -8.00 -2.95
CA THR A 274 1.68 -8.98 -4.02
C THR A 274 2.57 -10.12 -3.55
N HIS A 275 2.26 -11.33 -4.02
CA HIS A 275 3.08 -12.51 -3.83
C HIS A 275 3.34 -13.17 -5.19
N ASP A 276 4.59 -13.19 -5.61
CA ASP A 276 5.02 -13.86 -6.84
C ASP A 276 5.25 -15.36 -6.56
N THR A 277 4.50 -16.22 -7.23
CA THR A 277 4.53 -17.66 -6.97
C THR A 277 5.77 -18.36 -7.52
N PHE A 278 6.57 -17.68 -8.35
CA PHE A 278 7.82 -18.21 -8.88
C PHE A 278 9.03 -17.75 -8.06
N SER A 279 9.11 -16.46 -7.74
CA SER A 279 10.24 -15.92 -6.96
C SER A 279 10.05 -16.02 -5.45
N LEU A 280 8.82 -16.32 -4.99
CA LEU A 280 8.38 -16.25 -3.59
C LEU A 280 8.50 -14.85 -2.98
N GLU A 281 8.73 -13.84 -3.80
CA GLU A 281 8.86 -12.46 -3.35
C GLU A 281 7.50 -11.90 -2.93
N THR A 282 7.48 -11.22 -1.79
CA THR A 282 6.30 -10.49 -1.31
C THR A 282 6.60 -9.00 -1.29
N GLN A 283 5.79 -8.20 -1.98
CA GLN A 283 5.97 -6.75 -2.08
C GLN A 283 4.74 -5.99 -1.61
N ASN A 284 4.95 -4.84 -0.97
CA ASN A 284 3.89 -3.94 -0.55
C ASN A 284 3.82 -2.73 -1.47
N HIS A 285 2.62 -2.34 -1.87
CA HIS A 285 2.37 -1.22 -2.77
C HIS A 285 1.33 -0.27 -2.17
N ILE A 286 1.73 0.98 -1.92
CA ILE A 286 0.89 1.97 -1.25
C ILE A 286 -0.04 2.65 -2.27
N VAL A 287 -1.33 2.53 -2.06
CA VAL A 287 -2.37 3.16 -2.87
C VAL A 287 -2.66 4.56 -2.35
N VAL A 288 -2.09 5.56 -3.02
CA VAL A 288 -2.25 6.97 -2.65
C VAL A 288 -3.69 7.45 -2.88
N LYS A 289 -4.32 8.00 -1.84
CA LYS A 289 -5.59 8.73 -1.96
C LYS A 289 -5.36 10.00 -2.76
N ARG A 290 -6.00 10.13 -3.93
CA ARG A 290 -5.88 11.29 -4.81
C ARG A 290 -6.88 12.36 -4.37
N PRO A 291 -6.44 13.55 -3.91
CA PRO A 291 -7.35 14.62 -3.50
C PRO A 291 -8.31 15.07 -4.62
N GLN A 292 -7.86 14.99 -5.87
CA GLN A 292 -8.61 15.34 -7.08
C GLN A 292 -9.38 14.15 -7.68
N CYS A 293 -9.48 13.00 -7.01
CA CYS A 293 -10.20 11.84 -7.53
C CYS A 293 -11.65 12.20 -7.92
N PRO A 294 -12.16 11.78 -9.10
CA PRO A 294 -13.53 12.03 -9.50
C PRO A 294 -14.57 11.30 -8.61
N ARG A 295 -14.17 10.20 -7.96
CA ARG A 295 -15.07 9.39 -7.11
C ARG A 295 -15.04 9.78 -5.63
N CYS A 296 -13.85 9.86 -5.02
CA CYS A 296 -13.72 10.09 -3.57
C CYS A 296 -12.95 11.37 -3.18
N GLY A 297 -12.56 12.18 -4.17
CA GLY A 297 -11.82 13.42 -3.97
C GLY A 297 -12.72 14.57 -3.56
N GLN A 298 -12.11 15.71 -3.26
CA GLN A 298 -12.83 16.93 -2.90
C GLN A 298 -12.99 17.82 -4.15
N GLU A 299 -14.17 18.43 -4.31
CA GLU A 299 -14.48 19.29 -5.45
C GLU A 299 -13.53 20.48 -5.60
N VAL A 300 -13.00 21.00 -4.49
CA VAL A 300 -12.05 22.12 -4.48
C VAL A 300 -10.81 21.85 -5.34
N PHE A 301 -10.38 20.59 -5.46
CA PHE A 301 -9.22 20.23 -6.29
C PHE A 301 -9.58 20.00 -7.75
N ARG A 302 -10.85 19.69 -8.07
CA ARG A 302 -11.32 19.48 -9.46
C ARG A 302 -11.72 20.78 -10.13
N ASN A 303 -12.26 21.72 -9.35
CA ASN A 303 -12.71 23.04 -9.80
C ASN A 303 -11.78 24.15 -9.29
N ALA A 304 -10.50 23.83 -9.12
CA ALA A 304 -9.53 24.76 -8.58
C ALA A 304 -9.43 25.99 -9.48
N LYS A 305 -9.55 27.18 -8.89
CA LYS A 305 -9.28 28.45 -9.59
C LYS A 305 -7.77 28.73 -9.54
N PRO A 306 -7.20 29.36 -10.58
CA PRO A 306 -5.79 29.70 -10.56
C PRO A 306 -5.49 30.63 -9.37
N GLN A 307 -4.44 30.31 -8.61
CA GLN A 307 -3.99 31.07 -7.44
C GLN A 307 -2.60 31.66 -7.69
N PRO A 308 -2.32 32.90 -7.26
CA PRO A 308 -0.99 33.50 -7.37
C PRO A 308 0.11 32.62 -6.78
N VAL A 309 1.28 32.58 -7.41
CA VAL A 309 2.44 31.87 -6.85
C VAL A 309 3.07 32.73 -5.76
N ILE A 310 2.94 32.29 -4.51
CA ILE A 310 3.54 32.96 -3.35
C ILE A 310 4.94 32.40 -3.10
N LEU A 311 5.96 33.19 -3.42
CA LEU A 311 7.35 32.86 -3.12
C LEU A 311 7.69 33.22 -1.68
N GLY A 312 8.43 32.34 -1.02
CA GLY A 312 8.88 32.53 0.36
C GLY A 312 10.33 32.13 0.55
N ARG A 313 10.98 32.68 1.59
CA ARG A 313 12.37 32.36 1.93
C ARG A 313 12.52 30.88 2.27
N ARG A 314 13.46 30.19 1.62
CA ARG A 314 13.85 28.80 1.93
C ARG A 314 15.34 28.74 2.24
N LYS A 315 15.69 28.35 3.47
CA LYS A 315 17.10 28.19 3.88
C LYS A 315 17.70 26.98 3.15
N LYS A 316 18.86 27.17 2.53
CA LYS A 316 19.66 26.09 1.94
C LYS A 316 20.34 25.33 3.10
N THR A 317 20.10 24.03 3.20
CA THR A 317 20.66 23.15 4.24
C THR A 317 21.61 22.12 3.64
N PHE A 318 21.50 21.87 2.33
CA PHE A 318 22.38 20.99 1.58
C PHE A 318 22.98 21.78 0.41
N THR A 319 24.30 21.98 0.46
CA THR A 319 25.06 22.77 -0.53
C THR A 319 26.29 22.03 -1.06
N ILE A 320 26.40 20.73 -0.77
CA ILE A 320 27.48 19.89 -1.28
C ILE A 320 27.09 19.30 -2.64
N GLU A 321 28.04 18.67 -3.31
CA GLU A 321 27.80 17.88 -4.54
C GLU A 321 27.24 18.69 -5.73
N GLY A 322 27.52 20.00 -5.79
CA GLY A 322 27.14 20.86 -6.92
C GLY A 322 25.66 21.24 -6.97
N GLY A 323 24.88 20.95 -5.92
CA GLY A 323 23.47 21.33 -5.82
C GLY A 323 23.19 22.18 -4.58
N HIS A 324 22.21 23.08 -4.67
CA HIS A 324 21.67 23.82 -3.53
C HIS A 324 20.23 23.38 -3.27
N ARG A 325 19.96 22.79 -2.10
CA ARG A 325 18.64 22.30 -1.69
C ARG A 325 18.35 22.65 -0.24
N CYS A 326 17.07 22.68 0.12
CA CYS A 326 16.58 22.94 1.49
C CYS A 326 16.34 21.66 2.31
N VAL A 327 16.49 20.49 1.70
CA VAL A 327 16.22 19.17 2.28
C VAL A 327 17.28 18.20 1.75
N LEU A 328 17.67 17.21 2.56
CA LEU A 328 18.63 16.18 2.17
C LEU A 328 18.02 15.23 1.13
N PRO A 329 18.84 14.63 0.24
CA PRO A 329 18.33 13.66 -0.73
C PRO A 329 17.71 12.42 -0.04
N GLN A 330 18.30 11.91 1.05
CA GLN A 330 17.76 10.79 1.82
C GLN A 330 16.35 11.08 2.37
N GLU A 331 16.13 12.30 2.87
CA GLU A 331 14.84 12.73 3.42
C GLU A 331 13.79 12.85 2.33
N THR A 332 14.19 13.35 1.15
CA THR A 332 13.33 13.42 -0.03
C THR A 332 12.91 12.03 -0.47
N LEU A 333 13.87 11.09 -0.56
CA LEU A 333 13.58 9.71 -0.92
C LEU A 333 12.65 9.05 0.10
N ARG A 334 13.00 9.10 1.40
CA ARG A 334 12.18 8.49 2.47
C ARG A 334 10.73 8.98 2.42
N LYS A 335 10.51 10.27 2.16
CA LYS A 335 9.18 10.86 2.11
C LYS A 335 8.35 10.38 0.92
N TYR A 336 8.97 10.22 -0.25
CA TYR A 336 8.24 10.02 -1.51
C TYR A 336 8.44 8.64 -2.16
N GLN A 337 9.32 7.78 -1.64
CA GLN A 337 9.66 6.48 -2.22
C GLN A 337 8.47 5.53 -2.39
N HIS A 338 7.36 5.76 -1.70
CA HIS A 338 6.11 5.03 -1.89
C HIS A 338 5.52 5.19 -3.32
N HIS A 339 5.98 6.18 -4.08
CA HIS A 339 5.68 6.32 -5.50
C HIS A 339 6.51 5.42 -6.43
N ILE A 340 7.48 4.68 -5.88
CA ILE A 340 8.24 3.65 -6.60
C ILE A 340 7.47 2.33 -6.47
N SER A 341 6.65 2.02 -7.46
CA SER A 341 5.90 0.77 -7.54
C SER A 341 5.41 0.58 -8.98
N PRO A 342 5.57 -0.63 -9.56
CA PRO A 342 5.03 -0.95 -10.88
C PRO A 342 3.51 -1.09 -10.91
N ILE A 343 2.84 -1.01 -9.75
CA ILE A 343 1.39 -1.20 -9.61
C ILE A 343 0.72 0.12 -9.23
N THR A 344 1.12 0.70 -8.10
CA THR A 344 0.47 1.87 -7.49
C THR A 344 1.27 3.17 -7.64
N GLY A 345 2.54 3.03 -8.03
CA GLY A 345 3.48 4.13 -8.17
C GLY A 345 3.30 4.88 -9.49
N VAL A 346 4.02 6.00 -9.59
CA VAL A 346 4.23 6.72 -10.87
C VAL A 346 5.61 6.40 -11.45
N VAL A 347 6.49 5.82 -10.63
CA VAL A 347 7.80 5.32 -11.01
C VAL A 347 7.75 3.80 -10.87
N ARG A 348 7.80 3.07 -11.99
CA ARG A 348 7.68 1.61 -12.02
C ARG A 348 8.93 0.90 -11.50
N GLY A 349 10.10 1.51 -11.69
CA GLY A 349 11.38 0.97 -11.24
C GLY A 349 12.45 2.05 -11.23
N LEU A 350 13.46 1.86 -10.40
CA LEU A 350 14.60 2.76 -10.26
C LEU A 350 15.86 1.94 -10.06
N GLU A 351 16.66 1.82 -11.11
CA GLU A 351 17.79 0.89 -11.19
C GLU A 351 19.10 1.67 -11.35
N LYS A 352 20.15 1.22 -10.68
CA LYS A 352 21.49 1.77 -10.86
C LYS A 352 22.09 1.20 -12.14
N LEU A 353 22.61 2.06 -13.01
CA LEU A 353 23.38 1.62 -14.17
C LEU A 353 24.80 1.31 -13.74
N PHE A 354 25.21 0.05 -13.88
CA PHE A 354 26.58 -0.38 -13.65
C PHE A 354 27.42 -0.13 -14.90
N MET A 355 28.30 0.87 -14.86
CA MET A 355 29.24 1.20 -15.94
C MET A 355 30.68 0.79 -15.56
N GLY A 356 30.87 -0.46 -15.11
CA GLY A 356 32.18 -0.99 -14.71
C GLY A 356 32.58 -0.69 -13.26
N SER A 357 33.87 -0.89 -12.93
CA SER A 357 34.44 -0.84 -11.57
C SER A 357 34.67 0.56 -11.01
N ASN A 358 34.28 1.62 -11.72
CA ASN A 358 34.62 2.99 -11.32
C ASN A 358 33.49 3.59 -10.47
N GLU A 359 33.73 3.70 -9.16
CA GLU A 359 32.77 4.24 -8.17
C GLU A 359 32.56 5.76 -8.28
N LEU A 360 33.24 6.44 -9.20
CA LEU A 360 33.21 7.91 -9.32
C LEU A 360 31.96 8.46 -10.01
N THR A 361 31.24 7.64 -10.79
CA THR A 361 30.05 8.07 -11.52
C THR A 361 28.83 7.29 -11.08
N HIS A 362 27.84 7.98 -10.54
CA HIS A 362 26.57 7.39 -10.16
C HIS A 362 25.49 7.79 -11.16
N THR A 363 24.92 6.79 -11.83
CA THR A 363 23.81 6.97 -12.75
C THR A 363 22.69 5.98 -12.42
N TYR A 364 21.45 6.48 -12.42
CA TYR A 364 20.24 5.70 -12.24
C TYR A 364 19.33 5.87 -13.46
N VAL A 365 18.57 4.84 -13.79
CA VAL A 365 17.47 4.93 -14.76
C VAL A 365 16.17 4.69 -14.02
N ALA A 366 15.23 5.61 -14.22
CA ALA A 366 13.88 5.49 -13.71
C ALA A 366 12.96 5.04 -14.84
N ARG A 367 12.31 3.89 -14.64
CA ARG A 367 11.28 3.35 -15.52
C ARG A 367 9.94 3.95 -15.11
N HIS A 368 9.25 4.55 -16.05
CA HIS A 368 7.88 5.08 -15.88
C HIS A 368 7.19 5.07 -17.24
N HIS A 369 5.92 5.43 -17.30
CA HIS A 369 5.17 5.50 -18.56
C HIS A 369 4.68 6.91 -18.81
N PHE A 370 4.82 7.36 -20.06
CA PHE A 370 4.23 8.58 -20.58
C PHE A 370 3.03 8.24 -21.46
N ALA A 371 1.90 8.92 -21.25
CA ALA A 371 1.00 9.19 -22.36
C ALA A 371 1.70 10.20 -23.27
N THR A 372 2.20 9.75 -24.41
CA THR A 372 2.84 10.62 -25.41
C THR A 372 1.81 11.12 -26.41
N MET A 373 2.05 12.30 -26.99
CA MET A 373 1.25 12.83 -28.10
C MET A 373 1.21 11.89 -29.32
N PHE A 374 2.23 11.04 -29.46
CA PHE A 374 2.33 10.05 -30.54
C PHE A 374 2.01 8.67 -29.99
N ASP A 375 1.01 8.03 -30.59
CA ASP A 375 0.54 6.69 -30.25
C ASP A 375 1.06 5.68 -31.28
N ASP A 376 2.38 5.56 -31.40
CA ASP A 376 3.04 4.62 -32.32
C ASP A 376 3.95 3.61 -31.60
N LEU A 377 4.34 2.57 -32.32
CA LEU A 377 5.13 1.47 -31.77
C LEU A 377 6.54 1.91 -31.33
N ASN A 378 7.12 2.91 -32.01
CA ASN A 378 8.44 3.42 -31.65
C ASN A 378 8.36 4.19 -30.33
N ALA A 379 7.35 5.04 -30.15
CA ALA A 379 7.08 5.73 -28.89
C ALA A 379 6.88 4.74 -27.74
N LEU A 380 6.09 3.67 -27.95
CA LEU A 380 5.91 2.61 -26.95
C LEU A 380 7.24 1.95 -26.57
N ARG A 381 8.07 1.53 -27.54
CA ARG A 381 9.38 0.91 -27.29
C ARG A 381 10.28 1.80 -26.44
N HIS A 382 10.36 3.08 -26.77
CA HIS A 382 11.19 4.03 -26.01
C HIS A 382 10.65 4.30 -24.61
N ASN A 383 9.33 4.31 -24.43
CA ASN A 383 8.71 4.52 -23.12
C ASN A 383 8.82 3.29 -22.20
N LEU A 384 8.91 2.08 -22.75
CA LEU A 384 9.09 0.85 -21.95
C LEU A 384 10.45 0.77 -21.27
N GLY A 385 11.51 1.26 -21.91
CA GLY A 385 12.89 1.20 -21.40
C GLY A 385 13.22 2.16 -20.26
N GLY A 386 12.33 3.12 -19.95
CA GLY A 386 12.61 4.21 -19.02
C GLY A 386 13.31 5.39 -19.72
N ARG A 387 12.87 6.60 -19.39
CA ARG A 387 13.29 7.84 -20.06
C ARG A 387 13.86 8.90 -19.12
N SER A 388 13.73 8.69 -17.82
CA SER A 388 14.32 9.56 -16.81
C SER A 388 15.61 8.94 -16.30
N ALA A 389 16.61 9.79 -16.08
CA ALA A 389 17.94 9.38 -15.67
C ALA A 389 18.44 10.28 -14.55
N GLY A 390 18.86 9.65 -13.46
CA GLY A 390 19.47 10.31 -12.34
C GLY A 390 20.98 10.33 -12.47
N LYS A 391 21.60 11.47 -12.18
CA LYS A 391 23.05 11.61 -12.08
C LYS A 391 23.43 12.35 -10.80
N GLY A 392 24.56 11.98 -10.22
CA GLY A 392 25.04 12.56 -8.97
C GLY A 392 26.49 12.22 -8.65
N ARG A 393 27.09 13.02 -7.77
CA ARG A 393 28.43 12.80 -7.21
C ARG A 393 28.42 11.76 -6.09
N SER A 394 27.26 11.44 -5.53
CA SER A 394 27.04 10.29 -4.66
C SER A 394 25.90 9.43 -5.17
N ASP A 395 25.88 8.18 -4.70
CA ASP A 395 24.85 7.19 -5.02
C ASP A 395 23.43 7.70 -4.74
N ILE A 396 23.22 8.23 -3.53
CA ILE A 396 21.92 8.74 -3.10
C ILE A 396 21.49 9.97 -3.92
N GLN A 397 22.42 10.85 -4.29
CA GLN A 397 22.09 12.03 -5.10
C GLN A 397 21.63 11.60 -6.49
N ALA A 398 22.34 10.66 -7.13
CA ALA A 398 21.95 10.13 -8.43
C ALA A 398 20.60 9.42 -8.36
N ARG A 399 20.38 8.59 -7.34
CA ARG A 399 19.11 7.88 -7.13
C ARG A 399 17.94 8.85 -7.00
N VAL A 400 18.08 9.88 -6.16
CA VAL A 400 17.04 10.89 -5.94
C VAL A 400 16.84 11.77 -7.15
N SER A 401 17.91 12.11 -7.86
CA SER A 401 17.86 12.85 -9.13
C SER A 401 16.96 12.15 -10.15
N GLY A 402 17.17 10.85 -10.38
CA GLY A 402 16.38 10.09 -11.35
C GLY A 402 14.93 9.86 -10.92
N PHE A 403 14.74 9.64 -9.62
CA PHE A 403 13.41 9.53 -9.03
C PHE A 403 12.60 10.84 -9.16
N CYS A 404 13.20 11.97 -8.81
CA CYS A 404 12.55 13.27 -8.90
C CYS A 404 12.28 13.69 -10.35
N GLU A 405 13.19 13.39 -11.28
CA GLU A 405 12.91 13.60 -12.71
C GLU A 405 11.71 12.76 -13.16
N ALA A 406 11.62 11.49 -12.76
CA ALA A 406 10.45 10.67 -13.13
C ALA A 406 9.13 11.22 -12.57
N ILE A 407 9.13 11.73 -11.33
CA ILE A 407 7.96 12.43 -10.77
C ILE A 407 7.65 13.70 -11.52
N GLU A 408 8.65 14.55 -11.80
CA GLU A 408 8.48 15.79 -12.57
C GLU A 408 7.82 15.51 -13.91
N ARG A 409 8.34 14.51 -14.63
CA ARG A 409 7.82 14.08 -15.92
C ARG A 409 6.37 13.59 -15.83
N TYR A 410 6.04 12.78 -14.82
CA TYR A 410 4.65 12.35 -14.58
C TYR A 410 3.73 13.53 -14.27
N SER A 411 4.18 14.47 -13.43
CA SER A 411 3.40 15.64 -13.03
C SER A 411 3.11 16.62 -14.18
N GLY A 412 3.88 16.57 -15.26
CA GLY A 412 3.63 17.35 -16.48
C GLY A 412 2.71 16.67 -17.50
N VAL A 413 2.24 15.45 -17.25
CA VAL A 413 1.32 14.74 -18.16
C VAL A 413 -0.09 15.27 -18.00
N PHE A 414 -0.73 15.61 -19.12
CA PHE A 414 -2.13 16.01 -19.19
C PHE A 414 -3.06 14.87 -18.70
N GLN A 415 -3.85 15.13 -17.67
CA GLN A 415 -4.79 14.19 -17.06
C GLN A 415 -6.26 14.58 -17.34
N GLY A 416 -6.51 15.80 -17.80
CA GLY A 416 -7.84 16.32 -18.12
C GLY A 416 -8.47 17.17 -17.00
N ASP A 417 -7.84 17.24 -15.83
CA ASP A 417 -8.26 18.02 -14.67
C ASP A 417 -7.42 19.30 -14.47
N GLU A 418 -6.56 19.64 -15.44
CA GLU A 418 -5.82 20.90 -15.46
C GLU A 418 -6.77 22.12 -15.58
N ILE A 419 -6.39 23.22 -14.93
CA ILE A 419 -7.11 24.50 -14.99
C ILE A 419 -7.01 25.05 -16.41
N ARG A 420 -8.16 25.27 -17.06
CA ARG A 420 -8.26 25.69 -18.46
C ARG A 420 -9.33 26.77 -18.66
N GLU A 421 -9.07 27.66 -19.61
CA GLU A 421 -10.00 28.65 -20.12
C GLU A 421 -10.12 28.49 -21.63
N LYS A 422 -11.35 28.34 -22.14
CA LYS A 422 -11.58 28.18 -23.59
C LYS A 422 -11.76 29.54 -24.25
N ALA A 423 -10.86 29.90 -25.16
CA ALA A 423 -10.86 31.19 -25.85
C ALA A 423 -10.05 31.12 -27.15
N SER A 424 -10.23 32.11 -28.03
CA SER A 424 -9.28 32.39 -29.12
C SER A 424 -8.18 33.33 -28.64
N TYR A 425 -7.06 33.40 -29.36
CA TYR A 425 -5.95 34.29 -29.00
C TYR A 425 -6.40 35.77 -28.98
N TYR A 426 -7.18 36.17 -29.97
CA TYR A 426 -7.75 37.53 -30.02
C TYR A 426 -8.63 37.86 -28.82
N LYS A 427 -9.42 36.91 -28.33
CA LYS A 427 -10.28 37.12 -27.14
C LYS A 427 -9.48 37.28 -25.85
N LEU A 428 -8.31 36.63 -25.74
CA LEU A 428 -7.42 36.79 -24.58
C LEU A 428 -6.69 38.14 -24.57
N GLY A 429 -6.49 38.75 -25.74
CA GLY A 429 -5.75 40.01 -25.87
C GLY A 429 -4.35 39.91 -25.25
N GLU A 430 -3.96 40.93 -24.49
CA GLU A 430 -2.62 41.03 -23.86
C GLU A 430 -2.33 39.99 -22.76
N ARG A 431 -3.34 39.18 -22.38
CA ARG A 431 -3.15 38.06 -21.46
C ARG A 431 -2.66 36.81 -22.18
N GLY A 432 -2.95 36.66 -23.46
CA GLY A 432 -2.53 35.52 -24.28
C GLY A 432 -1.07 35.67 -24.69
N ILE A 433 -0.28 34.61 -24.53
CA ILE A 433 1.07 34.51 -25.07
C ILE A 433 1.00 33.68 -26.34
N HIS A 434 1.32 34.28 -27.49
CA HIS A 434 1.36 33.55 -28.75
C HIS A 434 2.37 32.39 -28.65
N PRO A 435 2.03 31.14 -29.01
CA PRO A 435 2.89 29.98 -28.76
C PRO A 435 4.26 30.08 -29.46
N ASN A 436 4.33 30.72 -30.63
CA ASN A 436 5.61 30.92 -31.31
C ASN A 436 6.54 31.92 -30.60
N ALA A 437 6.06 32.73 -29.65
CA ALA A 437 6.94 33.51 -28.77
C ALA A 437 7.75 32.59 -27.83
N CYS A 438 7.27 31.38 -27.58
CA CYS A 438 7.99 30.34 -26.83
C CYS A 438 8.78 29.42 -27.76
N MET A 439 8.19 28.98 -28.88
CA MET A 439 8.81 28.01 -29.79
C MET A 439 9.91 28.61 -30.68
N ASN A 440 9.78 29.89 -31.06
CA ASN A 440 10.74 30.65 -31.85
C ASN A 440 11.08 30.01 -33.22
N PHE A 441 10.10 29.39 -33.88
CA PHE A 441 10.26 28.98 -35.27
C PHE A 441 10.22 30.19 -36.20
N SER A 442 11.15 30.23 -37.16
CA SER A 442 11.22 31.27 -38.18
C SER A 442 10.14 31.09 -39.26
N ALA A 443 9.81 32.18 -39.97
CA ALA A 443 8.90 32.14 -41.11
C ALA A 443 9.33 31.10 -42.17
N ALA A 444 10.63 31.06 -42.50
CA ALA A 444 11.19 30.09 -43.44
C ALA A 444 11.01 28.63 -42.97
N GLN A 445 11.05 28.36 -41.67
CA GLN A 445 10.78 27.01 -41.15
C GLN A 445 9.31 26.62 -41.28
N TYR A 446 8.38 27.56 -41.08
CA TYR A 446 6.95 27.30 -41.31
C TYR A 446 6.64 27.10 -42.79
N GLU A 447 7.19 27.93 -43.67
CA GLU A 447 7.03 27.82 -45.12
C GLU A 447 7.53 26.47 -45.64
N ASN A 448 8.69 26.02 -45.18
CA ASN A 448 9.31 24.77 -45.62
C ASN A 448 9.00 23.56 -44.70
N ARG A 449 7.98 23.65 -43.83
CA ARG A 449 7.73 22.64 -42.78
C ARG A 449 7.56 21.22 -43.33
N GLN A 450 6.92 21.07 -44.49
CA GLN A 450 6.58 19.75 -45.04
C GLN A 450 7.85 19.02 -45.48
N GLU A 451 8.73 19.70 -46.21
CA GLU A 451 10.03 19.17 -46.64
C GLU A 451 10.96 18.92 -45.45
N TRP A 452 11.00 19.87 -44.50
CA TRP A 452 11.77 19.73 -43.26
C TRP A 452 11.32 18.51 -42.46
N ASN A 453 10.01 18.38 -42.19
CA ASN A 453 9.48 17.28 -41.39
C ASN A 453 9.55 15.92 -42.09
N ALA A 454 9.58 15.89 -43.43
CA ALA A 454 9.75 14.66 -44.20
C ALA A 454 11.17 14.09 -44.12
N SER A 455 12.18 14.96 -44.00
CA SER A 455 13.60 14.58 -43.91
C SER A 455 14.10 14.50 -42.46
N CYS A 456 13.40 15.11 -41.51
CA CYS A 456 13.80 15.17 -40.11
C CYS A 456 13.44 13.89 -39.33
N GLU A 457 14.45 13.16 -38.88
CA GLU A 457 14.28 11.96 -38.06
C GLU A 457 13.95 12.28 -36.58
N GLY A 458 14.42 13.43 -36.08
CA GLY A 458 14.33 13.80 -34.67
C GLY A 458 13.01 14.47 -34.31
N TRP A 459 12.26 13.89 -33.35
CA TRP A 459 10.97 14.44 -32.94
C TRP A 459 11.04 15.91 -32.46
N PHE A 460 12.08 16.27 -31.69
CA PHE A 460 12.25 17.61 -31.13
C PHE A 460 12.52 18.70 -32.17
N GLN A 461 12.78 18.32 -33.41
CA GLN A 461 13.12 19.24 -34.50
C GLN A 461 11.96 19.41 -35.49
N LYS A 462 10.83 18.73 -35.28
CA LYS A 462 9.66 18.86 -36.16
C LYS A 462 9.01 20.23 -35.99
N VAL A 463 8.72 20.88 -37.10
CA VAL A 463 8.04 22.17 -37.15
C VAL A 463 6.52 21.94 -37.12
N PRO A 464 5.77 22.52 -36.15
CA PRO A 464 4.33 22.35 -36.07
C PRO A 464 3.59 23.10 -37.18
N GLU A 465 2.27 22.99 -37.20
CA GLU A 465 1.45 23.88 -38.03
C GLU A 465 1.48 25.31 -37.48
N PRO A 466 1.37 26.33 -38.36
CA PRO A 466 1.15 27.70 -37.91
C PRO A 466 -0.06 27.76 -36.98
N PHE A 467 0.05 28.55 -35.91
CA PHE A 467 -1.01 28.69 -34.94
C PHE A 467 -2.14 29.54 -35.53
N ASP A 468 -3.36 29.00 -35.50
CA ASP A 468 -4.57 29.71 -35.91
C ASP A 468 -5.09 30.55 -34.74
N GLU A 469 -4.89 31.87 -34.84
CA GLU A 469 -5.24 32.83 -33.79
C GLU A 469 -6.76 33.01 -33.60
N GLU A 470 -7.58 32.64 -34.60
CA GLU A 470 -9.04 32.74 -34.54
C GLU A 470 -9.68 31.52 -33.87
N ARG A 471 -9.00 30.37 -33.95
CA ARG A 471 -9.50 29.11 -33.39
C ARG A 471 -9.63 29.18 -31.87
N GLU A 472 -10.79 28.77 -31.36
CA GLU A 472 -10.96 28.56 -29.93
C GLU A 472 -10.27 27.28 -29.47
N ILE A 473 -9.37 27.42 -28.51
CA ILE A 473 -8.61 26.33 -27.89
C ILE A 473 -8.62 26.48 -26.36
N ASP A 474 -8.07 25.48 -25.67
CA ASP A 474 -7.87 25.53 -24.23
C ASP A 474 -6.56 26.26 -23.89
N TRP A 475 -6.64 27.18 -22.93
CA TRP A 475 -5.51 27.95 -22.43
C TRP A 475 -5.31 27.70 -20.93
N THR A 476 -4.06 27.44 -20.53
CA THR A 476 -3.66 27.27 -19.15
C THR A 476 -3.18 28.60 -18.56
N PRO A 477 -3.72 29.05 -17.41
CA PRO A 477 -3.19 30.22 -16.73
C PRO A 477 -1.79 29.93 -16.14
N VAL A 478 -0.85 30.82 -16.42
CA VAL A 478 0.51 30.81 -15.88
C VAL A 478 0.77 32.10 -15.11
N TRP A 479 1.42 31.99 -13.95
CA TRP A 479 1.71 33.15 -13.12
C TRP A 479 3.01 33.83 -13.57
N SER A 480 2.92 35.08 -13.99
CA SER A 480 4.07 35.91 -14.33
C SER A 480 4.72 36.45 -13.06
N LEU A 481 5.99 36.08 -12.81
CA LEU A 481 6.75 36.62 -11.68
C LEU A 481 7.23 38.06 -11.90
N SER A 482 7.31 38.53 -13.14
CA SER A 482 7.76 39.90 -13.44
C SER A 482 6.64 40.92 -13.36
N THR A 483 5.41 40.53 -13.70
CA THR A 483 4.24 41.41 -13.74
C THR A 483 3.19 41.08 -12.69
N GLU A 484 3.40 40.04 -11.88
CA GLU A 484 2.50 39.62 -10.79
C GLU A 484 1.04 39.47 -11.23
N GLU A 485 0.85 38.87 -12.41
CA GLU A 485 -0.46 38.65 -13.01
C GLU A 485 -0.52 37.29 -13.72
N PHE A 486 -1.73 36.85 -14.04
CA PHE A 486 -1.92 35.67 -14.88
C PHE A 486 -1.78 36.01 -16.36
N LYS A 487 -0.88 35.28 -17.03
CA LYS A 487 -0.83 35.15 -18.49
C LYS A 487 -1.34 33.77 -18.90
N TYR A 488 -1.49 33.54 -20.19
CA TYR A 488 -2.13 32.34 -20.71
C TYR A 488 -1.29 31.75 -21.84
N LEU A 489 -1.01 30.45 -21.74
CA LEU A 489 -0.35 29.66 -22.77
C LEU A 489 -1.31 28.56 -23.26
N PRO A 490 -1.25 28.16 -24.54
CA PRO A 490 -2.01 27.01 -25.03
C PRO A 490 -1.75 25.76 -24.18
N THR A 491 -2.79 25.03 -23.80
CA THR A 491 -2.68 23.88 -22.88
C THR A 491 -2.05 22.64 -23.54
N ALA A 492 -2.37 22.36 -24.80
CA ALA A 492 -1.93 21.18 -25.54
C ALA A 492 -1.84 21.45 -27.04
#